data_AF-A0A1L8ERW5-F1
#
_entry.id   AF-A0A1L8ERW5-F1
#
_cell.length_a   1.000
_cell.length_b   1.000
_cell.length_c   1.000
_cell.angle_alpha   90.00
_cell.angle_beta   90.00
_cell.angle_gamma   90.00
#
_symmetry.space_group_name_H-M   'P 1'
#
loop_
_entity.id
_entity.type
_entity.pdbx_description
1 polymer ?
#
loop_
_entity_poly.entity_id
_entity_poly.type
_entity_poly.pdbx_seq_one_letter_code
_entity_poly.pdbx_strand_id
1 'polypeptide(L)'
;MVGKTETLRTMGNVAELSCRVQEDNTARREGFSAEWIDTSIFSRPEESCNARDANVWKRESFHQQGQTRFLVQQSPAQVMKMGRLGQKLTQYQLPYQRMLPLPIFKPADLNSKMDRMATPPQLRSMMEFERGLSHPGNDGVCPDKKSLSQITKELPPVMQPARMEIMKPGMAQSFTRSMSQEVMRG
;
A
#
# COMPACT_ATOMS: atom_id res chain seq x y z
N MET A 1 4.46 -37.11 -2.22
CA MET A 1 4.21 -37.10 -3.67
C MET A 1 3.57 -35.76 -3.99
N VAL A 2 4.20 -34.91 -4.81
CA VAL A 2 3.62 -33.59 -5.14
C VAL A 2 2.76 -33.77 -6.40
N GLY A 3 1.45 -33.74 -6.23
CA GLY A 3 0.51 -33.72 -7.35
C GLY A 3 0.23 -32.27 -7.73
N LYS A 4 0.64 -31.85 -8.95
CA LYS A 4 0.19 -30.59 -9.55
C LYS A 4 -0.99 -30.91 -10.47
N THR A 5 -2.14 -30.32 -10.20
CA THR A 5 -3.32 -30.41 -11.07
C THR A 5 -3.71 -29.01 -11.54
N GLU A 6 -3.96 -28.88 -12.83
CA GLU A 6 -4.42 -27.64 -13.47
C GLU A 6 -5.89 -27.81 -13.88
N THR A 7 -6.74 -26.83 -13.54
CA THR A 7 -8.17 -26.85 -13.90
C THR A 7 -8.53 -25.59 -14.66
N LEU A 8 -9.28 -25.72 -15.76
CA LEU A 8 -9.74 -24.61 -16.60
C LEU A 8 -11.23 -24.34 -16.33
N ARG A 9 -11.56 -23.08 -16.05
CA ARG A 9 -12.94 -22.59 -15.96
C ARG A 9 -13.13 -21.46 -16.96
N THR A 10 -14.21 -21.48 -17.72
CA THR A 10 -14.53 -20.44 -18.71
C THR A 10 -15.87 -19.81 -18.36
N MET A 11 -15.90 -18.50 -18.17
CA MET A 11 -17.10 -17.72 -17.88
C MET A 11 -17.16 -16.48 -18.79
N GLY A 12 -17.96 -16.58 -19.86
CA GLY A 12 -18.08 -15.49 -20.84
C GLY A 12 -16.75 -15.16 -21.50
N ASN A 13 -16.30 -13.90 -21.39
CA ASN A 13 -15.05 -13.41 -21.97
C ASN A 13 -13.81 -13.68 -21.11
N VAL A 14 -13.97 -14.43 -20.00
CA VAL A 14 -12.91 -14.72 -19.04
C VAL A 14 -12.65 -16.22 -18.99
N ALA A 15 -11.38 -16.60 -19.04
CA ALA A 15 -10.92 -17.97 -18.80
C ALA A 15 -9.94 -17.97 -17.62
N GLU A 16 -10.14 -18.86 -16.65
CA GLU A 16 -9.36 -18.98 -15.43
C GLU A 16 -8.71 -20.36 -15.36
N LEU A 17 -7.44 -20.38 -15.00
CA LEU A 17 -6.62 -21.56 -14.79
C LEU A 17 -6.20 -21.58 -13.33
N SER A 18 -6.61 -22.62 -12.61
CA SER A 18 -6.25 -22.80 -11.21
C SER A 18 -5.15 -23.84 -11.06
N CYS A 19 -4.25 -23.60 -10.10
CA CYS A 19 -3.24 -24.56 -9.66
C CYS A 19 -3.63 -25.14 -8.30
N ARG A 20 -3.40 -26.44 -8.14
CA ARG A 20 -3.52 -27.14 -6.85
C ARG A 20 -2.21 -27.83 -6.49
N VAL A 21 -1.84 -27.72 -5.23
CA VAL A 21 -0.71 -28.41 -4.59
C VAL A 21 -1.26 -29.24 -3.43
N GLN A 22 -0.81 -30.49 -3.33
CA GLN A 22 -1.09 -31.37 -2.21
C GLN A 22 0.20 -32.08 -1.80
N GLU A 23 0.52 -32.01 -0.52
CA GLU A 23 1.71 -32.57 0.09
C GLU A 23 1.33 -33.35 1.34
N ASP A 24 1.87 -34.55 1.49
CA ASP A 24 1.64 -35.40 2.65
C ASP A 24 2.99 -35.85 3.21
N ASN A 25 3.21 -35.59 4.49
CA ASN A 25 4.37 -36.01 5.27
C ASN A 25 3.96 -37.10 6.25
N THR A 26 4.11 -38.36 5.81
CA THR A 26 3.74 -39.55 6.59
C THR A 26 4.58 -39.71 7.86
N ALA A 27 5.83 -39.24 7.87
CA ALA A 27 6.73 -39.33 9.03
C ALA A 27 6.27 -38.42 10.18
N ARG A 28 5.80 -37.20 9.86
CA ARG A 28 5.30 -36.23 10.85
C ARG A 28 3.78 -36.26 11.02
N ARG A 29 3.06 -37.07 10.22
CA ARG A 29 1.59 -37.07 10.11
C ARG A 29 1.03 -35.67 9.81
N GLU A 30 1.73 -34.94 8.96
CA GLU A 30 1.35 -33.59 8.52
C GLU A 30 0.90 -33.65 7.06
N GLY A 31 -0.11 -32.86 6.72
CA GLY A 31 -0.57 -32.68 5.34
C GLY A 31 -0.72 -31.20 5.02
N PHE A 32 -0.47 -30.83 3.78
CA PHE A 32 -0.63 -29.48 3.26
C PHE A 32 -1.37 -29.53 1.93
N SER A 33 -2.33 -28.62 1.75
CA SER A 33 -3.02 -28.45 0.47
C SER A 33 -3.28 -26.98 0.22
N ALA A 34 -3.04 -26.54 -1.01
CA ALA A 34 -3.36 -25.19 -1.46
C ALA A 34 -3.93 -25.24 -2.87
N GLU A 35 -4.96 -24.42 -3.12
CA GLU A 35 -5.55 -24.22 -4.45
C GLU A 35 -5.72 -22.71 -4.65
N TRP A 36 -5.33 -22.22 -5.83
CA TRP A 36 -5.48 -20.81 -6.19
C TRP A 36 -5.70 -20.67 -7.70
N ILE A 37 -6.31 -19.56 -8.10
CA ILE A 37 -6.38 -19.15 -9.50
C ILE A 37 -4.99 -18.61 -9.86
N ASP A 38 -4.26 -19.35 -10.70
CA ASP A 38 -2.92 -18.97 -11.11
C ASP A 38 -2.97 -17.97 -12.26
N THR A 39 -3.81 -18.24 -13.27
CA THR A 39 -3.85 -17.42 -14.48
C THR A 39 -5.29 -17.08 -14.87
N SER A 40 -5.56 -15.81 -15.14
CA SER A 40 -6.82 -15.31 -15.69
C SER A 40 -6.58 -14.64 -17.04
N ILE A 41 -7.36 -15.04 -18.05
CA ILE A 41 -7.30 -14.52 -19.41
C ILE A 41 -8.61 -13.79 -19.70
N PHE A 42 -8.52 -12.53 -20.09
CA PHE A 42 -9.67 -11.66 -20.38
C PHE A 42 -9.67 -11.26 -21.84
N SER A 43 -10.80 -11.41 -22.52
CA SER A 43 -10.96 -10.95 -23.91
C SER A 43 -11.67 -9.59 -23.94
N ARG A 44 -11.08 -8.61 -24.61
CA ARG A 44 -11.72 -7.31 -24.88
C ARG A 44 -12.34 -7.33 -26.29
N PRO A 45 -13.59 -6.86 -26.45
CA PRO A 45 -14.26 -6.79 -27.75
C PRO A 45 -13.48 -5.95 -28.77
N GLU A 46 -13.65 -6.26 -30.06
CA GLU A 46 -12.91 -5.61 -31.16
C GLU A 46 -13.22 -4.12 -31.28
N GLU A 47 -14.46 -3.73 -30.97
CA GLU A 47 -14.93 -2.34 -30.95
C GLU A 47 -14.09 -1.45 -30.02
N SER A 48 -13.53 -2.03 -28.96
CA SER A 48 -12.67 -1.33 -27.99
C SER A 48 -11.20 -1.27 -28.40
N CYS A 49 -10.80 -1.95 -29.48
CA CYS A 49 -9.45 -1.98 -30.00
C CYS A 49 -9.47 -1.78 -31.53
N ASN A 50 -9.74 -0.54 -31.92
CA ASN A 50 -9.71 -0.11 -33.31
C ASN A 50 -8.62 0.94 -33.56
N ALA A 51 -8.12 0.98 -34.79
CA ALA A 51 -7.32 2.05 -35.33
C ALA A 51 -7.99 2.54 -36.61
N ARG A 52 -8.05 3.86 -36.78
CA ARG A 52 -8.65 4.47 -37.97
C ARG A 52 -7.88 5.72 -38.32
N ASP A 53 -7.39 5.75 -39.55
CA ASP A 53 -6.71 6.90 -40.11
C ASP A 53 -7.34 7.26 -41.45
N ALA A 54 -7.35 8.54 -41.79
CA ALA A 54 -7.84 9.02 -43.06
C ALA A 54 -6.90 10.09 -43.61
N ASN A 55 -6.33 9.83 -44.78
CA ASN A 55 -5.55 10.80 -45.53
C ASN A 55 -6.43 11.39 -46.63
N VAL A 56 -7.04 12.52 -46.33
CA VAL A 56 -7.98 13.20 -47.24
C VAL A 56 -7.29 13.69 -48.51
N TRP A 57 -6.02 14.11 -48.43
CA TRP A 57 -5.26 14.59 -49.59
C TRP A 57 -4.95 13.49 -50.60
N LYS A 58 -4.64 12.28 -50.11
CA LYS A 58 -4.43 11.11 -50.97
C LYS A 58 -5.71 10.30 -51.25
N ARG A 59 -6.84 10.67 -50.63
CA ARG A 59 -8.10 9.91 -50.64
C ARG A 59 -7.93 8.47 -50.16
N GLU A 60 -7.06 8.27 -49.18
CA GLU A 60 -6.78 6.96 -48.58
C GLU A 60 -7.44 6.90 -47.19
N SER A 61 -8.03 5.75 -46.86
CA SER A 61 -8.52 5.47 -45.52
C SER A 61 -7.97 4.13 -45.04
N PHE A 62 -7.59 4.10 -43.78
CA PHE A 62 -7.13 2.92 -43.08
C PHE A 62 -8.08 2.62 -41.93
N HIS A 63 -8.46 1.36 -41.80
CA HIS A 63 -9.27 0.90 -40.69
C HIS A 63 -8.84 -0.50 -40.27
N GLN A 64 -8.57 -0.67 -38.99
CA GLN A 64 -8.21 -1.95 -38.39
C GLN A 64 -9.00 -2.11 -37.10
N GLN A 65 -9.56 -3.30 -36.89
CA GLN A 65 -10.17 -3.72 -35.63
C GLN A 65 -9.67 -5.13 -35.30
N GLY A 66 -9.64 -5.47 -34.01
CA GLY A 66 -9.37 -6.86 -33.63
C GLY A 66 -9.52 -7.13 -32.15
N GLN A 67 -9.89 -8.36 -31.83
CA GLN A 67 -9.98 -8.81 -30.44
C GLN A 67 -8.60 -8.74 -29.76
N THR A 68 -8.55 -8.18 -28.56
CA THR A 68 -7.34 -8.19 -27.74
C THR A 68 -7.58 -9.00 -26.48
N ARG A 69 -6.68 -9.96 -26.21
CA ARG A 69 -6.69 -10.75 -24.99
C ARG A 69 -5.62 -10.27 -24.02
N PHE A 70 -5.96 -10.20 -22.75
CA PHE A 70 -5.07 -9.88 -21.65
C PHE A 70 -4.90 -11.09 -20.76
N LEU A 71 -3.72 -11.21 -20.17
CA LEU A 71 -3.37 -12.27 -19.24
C LEU A 71 -2.92 -11.62 -17.93
N VAL A 72 -3.40 -12.18 -16.81
CA VAL A 72 -2.93 -11.88 -15.46
C VAL A 72 -2.58 -13.20 -14.81
N GLN A 73 -1.35 -13.35 -14.34
CA GLN A 73 -0.87 -14.50 -13.60
C GLN A 73 -0.46 -14.06 -12.19
N GLN A 74 -0.85 -14.82 -11.18
CA GLN A 74 -0.55 -14.56 -9.77
C GLN A 74 -0.08 -15.84 -9.08
N SER A 75 0.88 -15.69 -8.17
CA SER A 75 1.45 -16.82 -7.43
C SER A 75 1.46 -16.56 -5.92
N PRO A 76 1.42 -17.63 -5.09
CA PRO A 76 1.59 -17.52 -3.64
C PRO A 76 2.93 -16.90 -3.22
N ALA A 77 3.93 -16.93 -4.10
CA ALA A 77 5.24 -16.29 -3.90
C ALA A 77 5.21 -14.75 -4.04
N GLN A 78 4.01 -14.14 -4.06
CA GLN A 78 3.81 -12.70 -4.18
C GLN A 78 4.37 -12.12 -5.49
N VAL A 79 4.42 -12.92 -6.55
CA VAL A 79 4.78 -12.45 -7.89
C VAL A 79 3.53 -12.41 -8.75
N MET A 80 3.32 -11.29 -9.43
CA MET A 80 2.26 -11.10 -10.43
C MET A 80 2.88 -10.79 -11.79
N LYS A 81 2.38 -11.41 -12.86
CA LYS A 81 2.74 -11.10 -14.24
C LYS A 81 1.49 -10.72 -15.01
N MET A 82 1.53 -9.63 -15.78
CA MET A 82 0.36 -9.25 -16.57
C MET A 82 0.73 -8.52 -17.85
N GLY A 83 -0.16 -8.57 -18.85
CA GLY A 83 0.02 -7.91 -20.13
C GLY A 83 -0.95 -8.41 -21.20
N ARG A 84 -0.72 -7.96 -22.44
CA ARG A 84 -1.45 -8.47 -23.61
C ARG A 84 -0.91 -9.84 -23.99
N LEU A 85 -1.81 -10.78 -24.26
CA LEU A 85 -1.46 -12.13 -24.71
C LEU A 85 -0.72 -12.04 -26.06
N GLY A 86 0.42 -12.73 -26.16
CA GLY A 86 1.32 -12.68 -27.32
C GLY A 86 2.36 -11.54 -27.29
N GLN A 87 2.34 -10.69 -26.27
CA GLN A 87 3.36 -9.67 -26.03
C GLN A 87 4.17 -9.95 -24.77
N LYS A 88 5.26 -9.19 -24.55
CA LYS A 88 6.06 -9.27 -23.32
C LYS A 88 5.19 -8.89 -22.12
N LEU A 89 5.15 -9.78 -21.12
CA LEU A 89 4.46 -9.52 -19.86
C LEU A 89 5.32 -8.69 -18.91
N THR A 90 4.67 -7.83 -18.13
CA THR A 90 5.31 -7.08 -17.05
C THR A 90 5.17 -7.87 -15.76
N GLN A 91 6.29 -8.04 -15.04
CA GLN A 91 6.32 -8.70 -13.75
C GLN A 91 6.35 -7.67 -12.61
N TYR A 92 5.61 -7.95 -11.55
CA TYR A 92 5.49 -7.14 -10.35
C TYR A 92 5.75 -8.00 -9.12
N GLN A 93 6.53 -7.47 -8.18
CA GLN A 93 6.65 -8.00 -6.83
C GLN A 93 5.54 -7.38 -5.96
N LEU A 94 4.83 -8.22 -5.22
CA LEU A 94 3.76 -7.83 -4.30
C LEU A 94 4.27 -7.88 -2.83
N PRO A 95 3.68 -7.09 -1.91
CA PRO A 95 2.76 -5.99 -2.18
C PRO A 95 3.46 -4.91 -2.99
N TYR A 96 2.74 -4.30 -3.94
CA TYR A 96 3.33 -3.33 -4.85
C TYR A 96 3.71 -2.05 -4.08
N GLN A 97 4.99 -1.91 -3.74
CA GLN A 97 5.51 -0.72 -3.07
C GLN A 97 5.74 0.37 -4.13
N ARG A 98 4.74 1.24 -4.31
CA ARG A 98 4.98 2.54 -4.95
C ARG A 98 5.80 3.39 -3.99
N MET A 99 7.12 3.24 -4.00
CA MET A 99 7.98 4.30 -3.50
C MET A 99 7.89 5.44 -4.50
N LEU A 100 6.90 6.33 -4.32
CA LEU A 100 7.13 7.70 -4.73
C LEU A 100 8.41 8.13 -3.99
N PRO A 101 9.44 8.65 -4.66
CA PRO A 101 10.52 9.32 -3.96
C PRO A 101 9.92 10.56 -3.30
N LEU A 102 9.32 10.40 -2.12
CA LEU A 102 8.90 11.48 -1.26
C LEU A 102 10.10 11.77 -0.35
N PRO A 103 10.88 12.83 -0.60
CA PRO A 103 11.89 13.31 0.34
C PRO A 103 11.25 13.97 1.58
N ILE A 104 10.05 13.56 1.97
CA ILE A 104 9.29 14.18 3.08
C ILE A 104 9.54 13.40 4.39
N PHE A 105 9.98 12.14 4.31
CA PHE A 105 10.23 11.28 5.48
C PHE A 105 11.65 10.72 5.51
N LYS A 106 12.64 11.54 5.16
CA LYS A 106 13.99 11.27 5.68
C LYS A 106 14.01 11.83 7.10
N PRO A 107 13.98 11.01 8.17
CA PRO A 107 14.27 11.53 9.49
C PRO A 107 15.63 12.21 9.40
N ALA A 108 15.70 13.50 9.75
CA ALA A 108 16.99 14.15 9.94
C ALA A 108 17.77 13.30 10.94
N ASP A 109 19.02 12.99 10.65
CA ASP A 109 19.88 12.23 11.55
C ASP A 109 20.01 13.04 12.86
N LEU A 110 19.20 12.70 13.87
CA LEU A 110 19.15 13.37 15.18
C LEU A 110 20.41 13.09 16.03
N ASN A 111 21.45 12.47 15.46
CA ASN A 111 22.57 11.90 16.20
C ASN A 111 23.87 12.72 16.18
N SER A 112 23.79 14.02 15.92
CA SER A 112 24.85 14.93 16.35
C SER A 112 24.18 16.15 16.96
N LYS A 113 24.49 16.38 18.24
CA LYS A 113 24.18 17.59 19.02
C LYS A 113 23.82 18.75 18.09
N MET A 114 22.53 19.07 17.99
CA MET A 114 22.06 20.27 17.32
C MET A 114 22.66 21.46 18.06
N ASP A 115 23.82 21.94 17.63
CA ASP A 115 24.07 23.36 17.68
C ASP A 115 22.95 23.97 16.83
N ARG A 116 21.97 24.56 17.50
CA ARG A 116 20.94 25.35 16.83
C ARG A 116 21.69 26.34 15.95
N MET A 117 21.66 26.14 14.63
CA MET A 117 22.29 27.08 13.71
C MET A 117 21.73 28.46 14.02
N ALA A 118 22.64 29.42 14.19
CA ALA A 118 22.26 30.78 14.52
C ALA A 118 21.23 31.28 13.50
N THR A 119 20.14 31.87 13.98
CA THR A 119 19.04 32.28 13.11
C THR A 119 19.58 33.11 11.95
N PRO A 120 19.28 32.73 10.68
CA PRO A 120 19.76 33.44 9.51
C PRO A 120 19.49 34.95 9.62
N PRO A 121 20.41 35.81 9.16
CA PRO A 121 20.30 37.27 9.34
C PRO A 121 18.98 37.83 8.81
N GLN A 122 18.48 37.30 7.68
CA GLN A 122 17.22 37.74 7.09
C GLN A 122 16.01 37.47 8.00
N LEU A 123 16.05 36.38 8.77
CA LEU A 123 14.98 36.01 9.70
C LEU A 123 15.09 36.77 11.02
N ARG A 124 16.29 37.22 11.42
CA ARG A 124 16.45 38.08 12.61
C ARG A 124 15.71 39.40 12.46
N SER A 125 15.85 40.06 11.32
CA SER A 125 15.18 41.33 11.03
C SER A 125 13.65 41.19 11.06
N MET A 126 13.15 40.07 10.54
CA MET A 126 11.72 39.78 10.51
C MET A 126 11.17 39.51 11.91
N MET A 127 11.89 38.74 12.73
CA MET A 127 11.52 38.49 14.13
C MET A 127 11.60 39.76 15.01
N GLU A 128 12.60 40.61 14.79
CA GLU A 128 12.72 41.90 15.49
C GLU A 128 11.59 42.85 15.12
N PHE A 129 11.18 42.85 13.85
CA PHE A 129 10.05 43.62 13.37
C PHE A 129 8.73 43.11 13.96
N GLU A 130 8.47 41.80 13.95
CA GLU A 130 7.30 41.20 14.61
C GLU A 130 7.28 41.50 16.12
N ARG A 131 8.43 41.48 16.78
CA ARG A 131 8.57 41.87 18.19
C ARG A 131 8.35 43.37 18.41
N GLY A 132 8.69 44.22 17.44
CA GLY A 132 8.40 45.65 17.48
C GLY A 132 6.92 45.98 17.28
N LEU A 133 6.18 45.10 16.58
CA LEU A 133 4.73 45.20 16.41
C LEU A 133 3.93 44.62 17.59
N SER A 134 4.52 43.73 18.39
CA SER A 134 3.95 43.35 19.68
C SER A 134 4.04 44.52 20.66
N HIS A 135 2.90 44.93 21.22
CA HIS A 135 2.80 46.02 22.19
C HIS A 135 3.83 45.85 23.32
N PRO A 136 4.58 46.90 23.71
CA PRO A 136 5.56 46.79 24.78
C PRO A 136 4.83 46.49 26.10
N GLY A 137 5.02 45.28 26.61
CA GLY A 137 4.37 44.77 27.83
C GLY A 137 3.35 43.65 27.63
N ASN A 138 3.14 43.16 26.40
CA ASN A 138 2.30 41.99 26.14
C ASN A 138 3.13 40.88 25.48
N ASP A 139 3.78 40.06 26.30
CA ASP A 139 4.67 38.96 25.88
C ASP A 139 3.94 37.78 25.20
N GLY A 140 2.70 37.98 24.71
CA GLY A 140 1.85 36.91 24.18
C GLY A 140 1.50 35.82 25.21
N VAL A 141 1.79 36.08 26.49
CA VAL A 141 1.42 35.22 27.60
C VAL A 141 -0.02 35.55 27.97
N CYS A 142 -0.96 34.71 27.54
CA CYS A 142 -2.32 34.77 28.04
C CYS A 142 -2.28 34.71 29.58
N PRO A 143 -2.81 35.71 30.31
CA PRO A 143 -2.69 35.81 31.77
C PRO A 143 -3.32 34.61 32.49
N ASP A 144 -4.18 33.86 31.79
CA ASP A 144 -4.90 32.69 32.30
C ASP A 144 -4.23 31.35 31.95
N LYS A 145 -2.98 31.37 31.45
CA LYS A 145 -2.22 30.14 31.16
C LYS A 145 -1.88 29.41 32.46
N LYS A 146 -2.58 28.30 32.70
CA LYS A 146 -2.22 27.31 33.73
C LYS A 146 -0.85 26.71 33.41
N SER A 147 -0.06 26.48 34.46
CA SER A 147 1.25 25.81 34.35
C SER A 147 1.10 24.43 33.71
N LEU A 148 2.06 24.00 32.89
CA LEU A 148 2.09 22.63 32.32
C LEU A 148 1.97 21.56 33.42
N SER A 149 2.57 21.79 34.60
CA SER A 149 2.46 20.90 35.75
C SER A 149 1.07 20.83 36.38
N GLN A 150 0.23 21.85 36.17
CA GLN A 150 -1.18 21.85 36.55
C GLN A 150 -2.01 21.09 35.52
N ILE A 151 -1.69 21.23 34.23
CA ILE A 151 -2.40 20.57 33.13
C ILE A 151 -2.18 19.05 33.16
N THR A 152 -0.96 18.59 33.46
CA THR A 152 -0.63 17.16 33.45
C THR A 152 -1.08 16.39 34.70
N LYS A 153 -1.61 17.07 35.73
CA LYS A 153 -2.10 16.40 36.96
C LYS A 153 -3.35 15.56 36.73
N GLU A 154 -4.17 15.94 35.76
CA GLU A 154 -5.43 15.23 35.47
C GLU A 154 -5.29 14.20 34.35
N LEU A 155 -4.10 14.06 33.77
CA LEU A 155 -3.86 13.00 32.79
C LEU A 155 -3.71 11.67 33.51
N PRO A 156 -4.47 10.62 33.11
CA PRO A 156 -4.24 9.28 33.62
C PRO A 156 -2.79 8.87 33.34
N PRO A 157 -2.14 8.12 34.24
CA PRO A 157 -0.75 7.72 34.08
C PRO A 157 -0.58 7.01 32.73
N VAL A 158 0.31 7.54 31.89
CA VAL A 158 0.62 6.94 30.60
C VAL A 158 1.38 5.65 30.86
N MET A 159 0.66 4.52 30.85
CA MET A 159 1.27 3.20 30.80
C MET A 159 2.06 3.13 29.50
N GLN A 160 3.38 3.00 29.61
CA GLN A 160 4.18 2.68 28.43
C GLN A 160 3.66 1.36 27.85
N PRO A 161 3.43 1.29 26.52
CA PRO A 161 3.02 0.04 25.92
C PRO A 161 4.04 -1.02 26.29
N ALA A 162 3.58 -2.11 26.89
CA ALA A 162 4.43 -3.24 27.19
C ALA A 162 5.11 -3.67 25.89
N ARG A 163 6.44 -3.55 25.83
CA ARG A 163 7.20 -4.15 24.74
C ARG A 163 6.95 -5.64 24.79
N MET A 164 6.10 -6.14 23.89
CA MET A 164 5.97 -7.57 23.67
C MET A 164 7.30 -8.04 23.08
N GLU A 165 8.16 -8.60 23.92
CA GLU A 165 9.24 -9.42 23.44
C GLU A 165 8.60 -10.64 22.77
N ILE A 166 8.63 -10.66 21.44
CA ILE A 166 8.24 -11.80 20.64
C ILE A 166 9.29 -12.88 20.92
N MET A 167 9.05 -13.68 21.95
CA MET A 167 9.82 -14.88 22.21
C MET A 167 8.88 -16.09 22.26
N LYS A 168 9.20 -17.00 21.34
CA LYS A 168 9.00 -18.47 21.33
C LYS A 168 7.90 -19.00 20.39
N PRO A 169 8.25 -19.96 19.48
CA PRO A 169 7.30 -20.61 18.60
C PRO A 169 6.56 -21.71 19.39
N GLY A 170 5.24 -21.82 19.18
CA GLY A 170 4.50 -22.99 19.69
C GLY A 170 3.09 -22.74 20.23
N MET A 171 2.52 -21.54 20.14
CA MET A 171 1.11 -21.34 20.51
C MET A 171 0.32 -20.75 19.34
N ALA A 172 -0.71 -21.50 18.94
CA ALA A 172 -1.66 -21.12 17.90
C ALA A 172 -2.32 -19.78 18.26
N GLN A 173 -2.05 -18.76 17.44
CA GLN A 173 -2.75 -17.49 17.52
C GLN A 173 -4.08 -17.66 16.77
N SER A 174 -5.10 -18.10 17.49
CA SER A 174 -6.48 -18.06 17.01
C SER A 174 -6.88 -16.60 16.83
N PHE A 175 -6.93 -16.15 15.57
CA PHE A 175 -7.54 -14.86 15.22
C PHE A 175 -9.05 -14.95 15.46
N THR A 176 -9.49 -14.70 16.69
CA THR A 176 -10.91 -14.54 17.00
C THR A 176 -11.39 -13.21 16.42
N ARG A 177 -12.24 -13.36 15.40
CA ARG A 177 -13.09 -12.37 14.75
C ARG A 177 -13.58 -11.29 15.72
N SER A 178 -13.12 -10.06 15.55
CA SER A 178 -13.69 -8.90 16.23
C SER A 178 -15.04 -8.58 15.57
N MET A 179 -16.12 -8.72 16.34
CA MET A 179 -17.46 -8.26 15.97
C MET A 179 -17.61 -6.83 16.46
N SER A 180 -17.70 -5.88 15.55
CA SER A 180 -18.08 -4.50 15.86
C SER A 180 -19.56 -4.49 16.30
N GLN A 181 -19.82 -4.05 17.54
CA GLN A 181 -21.17 -3.68 17.96
C GLN A 181 -21.47 -2.28 17.42
N GLU A 182 -22.41 -2.20 16.49
CA GLU A 182 -23.05 -0.93 16.12
C GLU A 182 -23.97 -0.49 17.26
N VAL A 183 -23.73 0.71 17.76
CA VAL A 183 -24.58 1.38 18.75
C VAL A 183 -25.81 1.92 18.03
N MET A 184 -26.96 1.32 18.27
CA MET A 184 -28.27 1.89 17.95
C MET A 184 -28.43 3.20 18.72
N ARG A 185 -28.55 4.33 18.00
CA ARG A 185 -29.11 5.56 18.55
C ARG A 185 -30.52 5.76 18.01
N GLY A 186 -31.44 5.96 18.95
CA GLY A 186 -32.61 6.85 18.84
C GLY A 186 -33.68 6.46 17.86
#